data_AF-A0A5P8WDM3-F1
#
_entry.id   AF-A0A5P8WDM3-F1
#
_cell.length_a   1.000
_cell.length_b   1.000
_cell.length_c   1.000
_cell.angle_alpha   90.00
_cell.angle_beta   90.00
_cell.angle_gamma   90.00
#
_symmetry.space_group_name_H-M   'P 1'
#
loop_
_entity.id
_entity.type
_entity.pdbx_description
1 polymer ?
#
loop_
_entity_poly.entity_id
_entity_poly.type
_entity_poly.pdbx_seq_one_letter_code
_entity_poly.pdbx_strand_id
1 'polypeptide(L)'
;MTYEIYSHQQLKLKSIARLKQIYSEIGCTVEVSDKRCKDSWITAIAEYQTSKVQKLTFAAPDEQATAQAEFDSYITDQAQAVAPEPLRIVEISFDHHEYYADDKLVASISHDDNHLTQRWVVMVNDKEVFRANTLMRCDRFICTHYKDASLPVQEKEATPPTTENQIMAHIFNECQDYGFEILDDGIYNNNGVKLGQVGCTDGNWWVKEGSSDQQQYSNSVFDAVRSLSMVDTLPHTEAVDCEELLDCPFETLTALDWEMLREYAPVAESRELVTA
;
A
#
# COMPACT_ATOMS: atom_id res chain seq x y z
N MET A 1 -16.88 47.32 -32.83
CA MET A 1 -17.69 47.99 -31.78
C MET A 1 -18.75 47.00 -31.34
N THR A 2 -18.56 46.37 -30.19
CA THR A 2 -19.28 45.17 -29.70
C THR A 2 -20.42 45.51 -28.73
N TYR A 3 -20.79 46.77 -28.58
CA TYR A 3 -21.84 47.20 -27.64
C TYR A 3 -22.77 48.24 -28.24
N GLU A 4 -24.02 48.23 -27.78
CA GLU A 4 -24.99 49.28 -28.05
C GLU A 4 -24.48 50.60 -27.46
N ILE A 5 -24.22 51.59 -28.32
CA ILE A 5 -23.65 52.89 -27.93
C ILE A 5 -24.67 53.72 -27.13
N TYR A 6 -25.95 53.56 -27.45
CA TYR A 6 -27.07 54.22 -26.76
C TYR A 6 -28.13 53.20 -26.38
N SER A 7 -28.47 53.15 -25.09
CA SER A 7 -29.61 52.36 -24.60
C SER A 7 -30.93 53.04 -24.95
N HIS A 8 -31.99 52.24 -25.05
CA HIS A 8 -33.35 52.73 -25.34
C HIS A 8 -33.82 53.79 -24.32
N GLN A 9 -33.46 53.63 -23.03
CA GLN A 9 -33.76 54.62 -22.00
C GLN A 9 -33.01 55.95 -22.22
N GLN A 10 -31.73 55.90 -22.61
CA GLN A 10 -30.95 57.10 -22.91
C GLN A 10 -31.48 57.84 -24.15
N LEU A 11 -32.00 57.13 -25.14
CA LEU A 11 -32.62 57.74 -26.33
C LEU A 11 -33.96 58.41 -25.99
N LYS A 12 -34.76 57.81 -25.11
CA LYS A 12 -36.02 58.40 -24.60
C LYS A 12 -35.81 59.75 -23.90
N LEU A 13 -34.68 59.98 -23.26
CA LEU A 13 -34.39 61.24 -22.56
C LEU A 13 -33.90 62.37 -23.48
N LYS A 14 -33.60 62.09 -24.76
CA LYS A 14 -33.03 63.08 -25.69
C LYS A 14 -34.10 63.83 -26.48
N SER A 15 -33.80 65.04 -26.95
CA SER A 15 -34.67 65.79 -27.84
C SER A 15 -34.67 65.19 -29.25
N ILE A 16 -35.72 65.44 -30.03
CA ILE A 16 -35.82 64.94 -31.41
C ILE A 16 -34.69 65.47 -32.31
N ALA A 17 -34.21 66.69 -32.06
CA ALA A 17 -33.06 67.26 -32.76
C ALA A 17 -31.78 66.47 -32.47
N ARG A 18 -31.56 66.09 -31.20
CA ARG A 18 -30.40 65.28 -30.81
C ARG A 18 -30.49 63.85 -31.35
N LEU A 19 -31.69 63.27 -31.44
CA LEU A 19 -31.89 61.96 -32.05
C LEU A 19 -31.56 61.95 -33.55
N LYS A 20 -31.97 63.00 -34.30
CA LYS A 20 -31.58 63.17 -35.72
C LYS A 20 -30.07 63.30 -35.89
N GLN A 21 -29.41 64.01 -34.97
CA GLN A 21 -27.96 64.14 -34.99
C GLN A 21 -27.28 62.79 -34.73
N ILE A 22 -27.73 62.04 -33.71
CA ILE A 22 -27.22 60.70 -33.40
C ILE A 22 -27.44 59.75 -34.58
N TYR A 23 -28.61 59.79 -35.21
CA TYR A 23 -28.93 58.99 -36.39
C TYR A 23 -27.90 59.20 -37.52
N SER A 24 -27.49 60.45 -37.77
CA SER A 24 -26.43 60.76 -38.74
C SER A 24 -25.03 60.40 -38.24
N GLU A 25 -24.73 60.64 -36.95
CA GLU A 25 -23.42 60.34 -36.33
C GLU A 25 -23.09 58.85 -36.38
N ILE A 26 -24.07 57.97 -36.16
CA ILE A 26 -23.88 56.51 -36.22
C ILE A 26 -23.97 55.94 -37.65
N GLY A 27 -24.26 56.80 -38.64
CA GLY A 27 -24.47 56.40 -40.03
C GLY A 27 -25.65 55.44 -40.20
N CYS A 28 -26.75 55.66 -39.48
CA CYS A 28 -27.92 54.78 -39.54
C CYS A 28 -28.54 54.82 -40.94
N THR A 29 -28.83 53.65 -41.49
CA THR A 29 -29.42 53.47 -42.84
C THR A 29 -30.88 52.99 -42.79
N VAL A 30 -31.45 52.82 -41.59
CA VAL A 30 -32.81 52.31 -41.39
C VAL A 30 -33.83 53.41 -41.64
N GLU A 31 -34.79 53.18 -42.55
CA GLU A 31 -35.81 54.17 -42.86
C GLU A 31 -36.68 54.53 -41.65
N VAL A 32 -36.81 55.83 -41.40
CA VAL A 32 -37.66 56.35 -40.32
C VAL A 32 -39.06 56.62 -40.86
N SER A 33 -40.03 55.83 -40.37
CA SER A 33 -41.44 55.87 -40.82
C SER A 33 -42.12 57.23 -40.63
N ASP A 34 -41.95 57.86 -39.46
CA ASP A 34 -42.42 59.23 -39.19
C ASP A 34 -41.30 60.11 -38.65
N LYS A 35 -40.88 61.09 -39.46
CA LYS A 35 -39.77 62.02 -39.13
C LYS A 35 -40.14 63.08 -38.09
N ARG A 36 -41.42 63.23 -37.73
CA ARG A 36 -41.93 64.13 -36.70
C ARG A 36 -42.13 63.43 -35.35
N CYS A 37 -42.28 62.10 -35.36
CA CYS A 37 -42.45 61.29 -34.17
C CYS A 37 -41.10 60.95 -33.53
N LYS A 38 -40.96 61.17 -32.22
CA LYS A 38 -39.73 60.88 -31.47
C LYS A 38 -39.45 59.38 -31.40
N ASP A 39 -40.47 58.57 -31.16
CA ASP A 39 -40.32 57.12 -30.99
C ASP A 39 -39.87 56.45 -32.29
N SER A 40 -40.32 56.92 -33.45
CA SER A 40 -39.85 56.43 -34.75
C SER A 40 -38.34 56.58 -34.96
N TRP A 41 -37.72 57.65 -34.44
CA TRP A 41 -36.26 57.80 -34.47
C TRP A 41 -35.56 56.87 -33.48
N ILE A 42 -36.15 56.65 -32.30
CA ILE A 42 -35.59 55.76 -31.29
C ILE A 42 -35.59 54.32 -31.81
N THR A 43 -36.69 53.88 -32.40
CA THR A 43 -36.83 52.54 -32.98
C THR A 43 -35.82 52.30 -34.08
N ALA A 44 -35.69 53.22 -35.05
CA ALA A 44 -34.73 53.05 -36.15
C ALA A 44 -33.26 52.99 -35.69
N ILE A 45 -32.90 53.80 -34.69
CA ILE A 45 -31.55 53.79 -34.10
C ILE A 45 -31.29 52.48 -33.34
N ALA A 46 -32.28 52.03 -32.54
CA ALA A 46 -32.17 50.78 -31.78
C ALA A 46 -32.04 49.57 -32.72
N GLU A 47 -32.89 49.47 -33.73
CA GLU A 47 -32.85 48.39 -34.73
C GLU A 47 -31.51 48.32 -35.46
N TYR A 48 -30.96 49.47 -35.85
CA TYR A 48 -29.65 49.54 -36.48
C TYR A 48 -28.52 49.06 -35.55
N GLN A 49 -28.55 49.47 -34.28
CA GLN A 49 -27.59 49.03 -33.27
C GLN A 49 -27.69 47.51 -33.03
N THR A 50 -28.89 46.97 -32.85
CA THR A 50 -29.12 45.53 -32.64
C THR A 50 -28.71 44.72 -33.88
N SER A 51 -29.02 45.20 -35.09
CA SER A 51 -28.62 44.54 -36.35
C SER A 51 -27.10 44.49 -36.51
N LYS A 52 -26.38 45.56 -36.14
CA LYS A 52 -24.91 45.59 -36.16
C LYS A 52 -24.29 44.63 -35.14
N VAL A 53 -24.87 44.53 -33.95
CA VAL A 53 -24.41 43.58 -32.92
C VAL A 53 -24.64 42.14 -33.39
N GLN A 54 -25.85 41.80 -33.87
CA GLN A 54 -26.15 40.47 -34.39
C GLN A 54 -25.25 40.09 -35.57
N LYS A 55 -25.01 41.02 -36.52
CA LYS A 55 -24.13 40.78 -37.68
C LYS A 55 -22.66 40.55 -37.29
N LEU A 56 -22.21 41.10 -36.16
CA LEU A 56 -20.88 40.82 -35.58
C LEU A 56 -20.87 39.49 -34.82
N THR A 57 -21.95 39.11 -34.14
CA THR A 57 -22.09 37.81 -33.45
C THR A 57 -22.06 36.63 -34.43
N PHE A 58 -22.62 36.77 -35.63
CA PHE A 58 -22.53 35.73 -36.67
C PHE A 58 -21.18 35.71 -37.42
N ALA A 59 -20.34 36.73 -37.27
CA ALA A 59 -19.04 36.84 -37.93
C ALA A 59 -17.84 36.41 -37.04
N ALA A 60 -18.09 36.08 -35.78
CA ALA A 60 -17.09 35.52 -34.87
C ALA A 60 -17.51 34.11 -34.43
N PRO A 61 -17.38 33.08 -35.28
CA PRO A 61 -17.38 31.71 -34.82
C PRO A 61 -15.99 31.33 -34.26
N ASP A 62 -16.02 30.33 -33.39
CA ASP A 62 -14.93 29.50 -32.87
C ASP A 62 -14.22 29.84 -31.57
N GLU A 63 -13.66 31.01 -31.29
CA GLU A 63 -12.73 31.08 -30.13
C GLU A 63 -13.41 30.89 -28.76
N GLN A 64 -14.60 31.46 -28.54
CA GLN A 64 -15.29 31.33 -27.26
C GLN A 64 -15.97 29.96 -27.09
N ALA A 65 -16.48 29.38 -28.18
CA ALA A 65 -17.05 28.03 -28.17
C ALA A 65 -15.95 26.97 -27.99
N THR A 66 -14.77 27.19 -28.59
CA THR A 66 -13.59 26.34 -28.43
C THR A 66 -13.04 26.47 -27.01
N ALA A 67 -12.93 27.68 -26.46
CA ALA A 67 -12.51 27.88 -25.07
C ALA A 67 -13.50 27.27 -24.06
N GLN A 68 -14.81 27.32 -24.33
CA GLN A 68 -15.80 26.65 -23.49
C GLN A 68 -15.70 25.12 -23.62
N ALA A 69 -15.52 24.58 -24.82
CA ALA A 69 -15.34 23.15 -25.03
C ALA A 69 -14.01 22.62 -24.43
N GLU A 70 -12.92 23.39 -24.51
CA GLU A 70 -11.66 23.09 -23.85
C GLU A 70 -11.79 23.14 -22.33
N PHE A 71 -12.51 24.13 -21.79
CA PHE A 71 -12.80 24.20 -20.37
C PHE A 71 -13.70 23.06 -19.91
N ASP A 72 -14.74 22.73 -20.67
CA ASP A 72 -15.64 21.61 -20.36
C ASP A 72 -14.92 20.25 -20.50
N SER A 73 -14.00 20.11 -21.45
CA SER A 73 -13.11 18.94 -21.56
C SER A 73 -12.15 18.87 -20.38
N TYR A 74 -11.54 19.98 -19.98
CA TYR A 74 -10.66 20.04 -18.80
C TYR A 74 -11.42 19.73 -17.51
N ILE A 75 -12.65 20.24 -17.36
CA ILE A 75 -13.53 19.92 -16.24
C ILE A 75 -13.96 18.46 -16.29
N THR A 76 -14.19 17.89 -17.47
CA THR A 76 -14.51 16.45 -17.62
C THR A 76 -13.30 15.58 -17.27
N ASP A 77 -12.11 15.93 -17.75
CA ASP A 77 -10.85 15.24 -17.44
C ASP A 77 -10.49 15.36 -15.95
N GLN A 78 -10.80 16.51 -15.31
CA GLN A 78 -10.63 16.72 -13.87
C GLN A 78 -11.75 16.10 -13.03
N ALA A 79 -12.99 16.04 -13.51
CA ALA A 79 -14.11 15.36 -12.86
C ALA A 79 -14.03 13.84 -13.00
N GLN A 80 -13.20 13.37 -13.95
CA GLN A 80 -12.67 12.01 -14.00
C GLN A 80 -11.40 11.86 -13.14
N ALA A 81 -11.20 12.73 -12.14
CA ALA A 81 -10.46 12.39 -10.94
C ALA A 81 -11.23 11.26 -10.22
N VAL A 82 -10.91 10.04 -10.62
CA VAL A 82 -10.96 8.78 -9.87
C VAL A 82 -11.71 8.94 -8.55
N ALA A 83 -12.97 8.50 -8.51
CA ALA A 83 -13.61 8.26 -7.23
C ALA A 83 -12.64 7.38 -6.41
N PRO A 84 -12.21 7.83 -5.21
CA PRO A 84 -11.30 7.05 -4.40
C PRO A 84 -11.90 5.67 -4.19
N GLU A 85 -11.08 4.63 -4.37
CA GLU A 85 -11.48 3.23 -4.20
C GLU A 85 -12.22 3.06 -2.87
N PRO A 86 -13.29 2.26 -2.80
CA PRO A 86 -14.02 2.09 -1.56
C PRO A 86 -13.09 1.54 -0.47
N LEU A 87 -13.00 2.25 0.66
CA LEU A 87 -12.24 1.77 1.80
C LEU A 87 -12.86 0.49 2.37
N ARG A 88 -12.06 -0.56 2.44
CA ARG A 88 -12.37 -1.81 3.15
C ARG A 88 -11.83 -1.71 4.57
N ILE A 89 -12.72 -1.87 5.55
CA ILE A 89 -12.36 -1.86 6.98
C ILE A 89 -12.20 -3.30 7.44
N VAL A 90 -11.09 -3.59 8.12
CA VAL A 90 -10.81 -4.87 8.76
C VAL A 90 -10.67 -4.66 10.25
N GLU A 91 -11.58 -5.23 11.03
CA GLU A 91 -11.44 -5.31 12.48
C GLU A 91 -10.52 -6.48 12.81
N ILE A 92 -9.29 -6.18 13.23
CA ILE A 92 -8.33 -7.20 13.69
C ILE A 92 -8.64 -7.56 15.14
N SER A 93 -9.01 -6.56 15.93
CA SER A 93 -9.52 -6.71 17.29
C SER A 93 -10.38 -5.51 17.68
N PHE A 94 -11.02 -5.57 18.83
CA PHE A 94 -11.77 -4.44 19.39
C PHE A 94 -10.92 -3.16 19.48
N ASP A 95 -9.62 -3.29 19.71
CA ASP A 95 -8.69 -2.20 19.92
C ASP A 95 -7.84 -1.86 18.68
N HIS A 96 -7.97 -2.63 17.59
CA HIS A 96 -7.16 -2.46 16.37
C HIS A 96 -7.97 -2.66 15.09
N HIS A 97 -8.02 -1.62 14.27
CA HIS A 97 -8.77 -1.59 13.02
C HIS A 97 -7.88 -1.10 11.88
N GLU A 98 -8.02 -1.70 10.71
CA GLU A 98 -7.22 -1.37 9.53
C GLU A 98 -8.11 -0.96 8.36
N TYR A 99 -7.64 0.01 7.59
CA TYR A 99 -8.36 0.59 6.46
C TYR A 99 -7.54 0.35 5.21
N TYR A 100 -8.14 -0.31 4.23
CA TYR A 100 -7.51 -0.69 2.97
C TYR A 100 -8.20 -0.02 1.79
N ALA A 101 -7.40 0.44 0.83
CA ALA A 101 -7.85 0.73 -0.52
C ALA A 101 -7.34 -0.40 -1.41
N ASP A 102 -8.25 -1.16 -2.01
CA ASP A 102 -7.98 -2.48 -2.57
C ASP A 102 -7.27 -3.41 -1.55
N ASP A 103 -5.99 -3.70 -1.81
CA ASP A 103 -5.10 -4.54 -0.98
C ASP A 103 -3.96 -3.74 -0.34
N LYS A 104 -3.99 -2.41 -0.44
CA LYS A 104 -3.00 -1.53 0.18
C LYS A 104 -3.57 -0.95 1.45
N LEU A 105 -2.83 -1.09 2.54
CA LEU A 105 -3.18 -0.43 3.79
C LEU A 105 -3.16 1.10 3.56
N VAL A 106 -3.99 1.84 4.27
CA VAL A 106 -4.10 3.29 4.14
C VAL A 106 -3.90 3.94 5.49
N ALA A 107 -4.53 3.38 6.52
CA ALA A 107 -4.41 3.83 7.89
C ALA A 107 -4.81 2.67 8.83
N SER A 108 -4.38 2.77 10.07
CA SER A 108 -4.89 1.94 11.16
C SER A 108 -5.38 2.80 12.32
N ILE A 109 -6.30 2.25 13.11
CA ILE A 109 -6.73 2.82 14.38
C ILE A 109 -6.30 1.86 15.47
N SER A 110 -5.54 2.36 16.45
CA SER A 110 -5.16 1.61 17.64
C SER A 110 -5.68 2.27 18.92
N HIS A 111 -5.82 1.47 19.98
CA HIS A 111 -6.14 1.93 21.32
C HIS A 111 -4.87 2.11 22.17
N ASP A 112 -4.68 3.29 22.73
CA ASP A 112 -3.57 3.68 23.60
C ASP A 112 -4.07 3.88 25.03
N ASP A 113 -3.77 2.91 25.89
CA ASP A 113 -4.18 2.88 27.29
C ASP A 113 -3.53 3.97 28.15
N ASN A 114 -2.46 4.61 27.68
CA ASN A 114 -1.76 5.63 28.46
C ASN A 114 -2.49 6.98 28.45
N HIS A 115 -3.43 7.20 27.53
CA HIS A 115 -4.11 8.49 27.36
C HIS A 115 -5.57 8.45 27.83
N LEU A 116 -5.83 8.93 29.05
CA LEU A 116 -7.15 8.78 29.70
C LEU A 116 -8.34 9.41 28.94
N THR A 117 -8.13 10.48 28.19
CA THR A 117 -9.22 11.25 27.54
C THR A 117 -9.30 11.06 26.03
N GLN A 118 -8.25 10.54 25.39
CA GLN A 118 -8.13 10.42 23.94
C GLN A 118 -7.36 9.14 23.57
N ARG A 119 -8.01 8.00 23.80
CA ARG A 119 -7.40 6.67 23.69
C ARG A 119 -7.27 6.16 22.27
N TRP A 120 -8.06 6.66 21.33
CA TRP A 120 -8.08 6.15 19.96
C TRP A 120 -7.12 6.95 19.11
N VAL A 121 -6.20 6.27 18.44
CA VAL A 121 -5.11 6.88 17.67
C VAL A 121 -5.19 6.41 16.22
N VAL A 122 -5.13 7.34 15.27
CA VAL A 122 -4.98 7.04 13.85
C VAL A 122 -3.50 7.04 13.51
N MET A 123 -3.03 5.92 12.96
CA MET A 123 -1.66 5.71 12.56
C MET A 123 -1.57 5.59 11.04
N VAL A 124 -0.56 6.24 10.45
CA VAL A 124 -0.16 6.06 9.04
C VAL A 124 1.36 5.97 9.01
N ASN A 125 1.92 4.92 8.40
CA ASN A 125 3.36 4.64 8.39
C ASN A 125 3.97 4.63 9.81
N ASP A 126 3.30 3.97 10.76
CA ASP A 126 3.68 3.91 12.18
C ASP A 126 3.82 5.27 12.88
N LYS A 127 3.27 6.34 12.29
CA LYS A 127 3.24 7.68 12.87
C LYS A 127 1.82 8.05 13.24
N GLU A 128 1.67 8.62 14.43
CA GLU A 128 0.41 9.21 14.88
C GLU A 128 0.08 10.43 14.03
N VAL A 129 -1.09 10.39 13.37
CA VAL A 129 -1.60 11.49 12.53
C VAL A 129 -2.76 12.20 13.20
N PHE A 130 -3.56 11.47 13.97
CA PHE A 130 -4.75 12.01 14.62
C PHE A 130 -5.11 11.19 15.86
N ARG A 131 -5.80 11.81 16.81
CA ARG A 131 -6.21 11.17 18.06
C ARG A 131 -7.59 11.67 18.50
N ALA A 132 -8.41 10.78 19.04
CA ALA A 132 -9.73 11.10 19.56
C ALA A 132 -10.13 10.25 20.77
N ASN A 133 -11.24 10.66 21.39
CA ASN A 133 -11.84 9.97 22.53
C ASN A 133 -12.76 8.80 22.12
N THR A 134 -13.09 8.65 20.83
CA THR A 134 -13.94 7.57 20.32
C THR A 134 -13.43 7.06 18.97
N LEU A 135 -13.57 5.75 18.73
CA LEU A 135 -13.24 5.10 17.46
C LEU A 135 -13.97 5.76 16.27
N MET A 136 -15.27 6.07 16.41
CA MET A 136 -16.07 6.72 15.36
C MET A 136 -15.51 8.07 14.90
N ARG A 137 -14.80 8.81 15.76
CA ARG A 137 -14.17 10.08 15.37
C ARG A 137 -12.91 9.83 14.53
N CYS A 138 -12.15 8.81 14.86
CA CYS A 138 -11.00 8.36 14.08
C CYS A 138 -11.44 7.79 12.72
N ASP A 139 -12.49 6.95 12.68
CA ASP A 139 -13.09 6.46 11.44
C ASP A 139 -13.53 7.61 10.52
N ARG A 140 -14.27 8.58 11.08
CA ARG A 140 -14.72 9.73 10.30
C ARG A 140 -13.56 10.60 9.80
N PHE A 141 -12.50 10.73 10.60
CA PHE A 141 -11.27 11.40 10.17
C PHE A 141 -10.67 10.68 8.95
N ILE A 142 -10.44 9.37 9.03
CA ILE A 142 -9.88 8.58 7.93
C ILE A 142 -10.75 8.68 6.69
N CYS A 143 -12.06 8.43 6.81
CA CYS A 143 -12.98 8.48 5.67
C CYS A 143 -13.03 9.85 4.97
N THR A 144 -12.93 10.95 5.73
CA THR A 144 -12.94 12.31 5.17
C THR A 144 -11.62 12.60 4.49
N HIS A 145 -10.50 12.40 5.19
CA HIS A 145 -9.18 12.72 4.68
C HIS A 145 -8.74 11.81 3.52
N TYR A 146 -9.26 10.58 3.46
CA TYR A 146 -9.07 9.70 2.31
C TYR A 146 -9.80 10.20 1.06
N LYS A 147 -11.07 10.62 1.19
CA LYS A 147 -11.85 11.17 0.07
C LYS A 147 -11.24 12.46 -0.47
N ASP A 148 -10.70 13.29 0.42
CA ASP A 148 -10.08 14.57 0.06
C ASP A 148 -8.59 14.41 -0.30
N ALA A 149 -8.08 13.18 -0.42
CA ALA A 149 -6.68 12.84 -0.73
C ALA A 149 -5.65 13.59 0.15
N SER A 150 -5.99 13.82 1.42
CA SER A 150 -5.18 14.57 2.40
C SER A 150 -4.57 13.71 3.50
N LEU A 151 -4.84 12.40 3.51
CA LEU A 151 -4.07 11.47 4.33
C LEU A 151 -2.61 11.41 3.86
N PRO A 152 -1.65 11.24 4.78
CA PRO A 152 -0.27 10.98 4.40
C PRO A 152 -0.19 9.77 3.45
N VAL A 153 0.61 9.90 2.39
CA VAL A 153 0.82 8.80 1.45
C VAL A 153 1.46 7.64 2.22
N GLN A 154 0.88 6.45 2.07
CA GLN A 154 1.47 5.28 2.69
C GLN A 154 2.86 5.04 2.07
N GLU A 155 3.89 5.11 2.92
CA GLU A 155 5.22 4.70 2.54
C GLU A 155 5.13 3.20 2.35
N LYS A 156 5.36 2.72 1.12
CA LYS A 156 5.52 1.29 0.88
C LYS A 156 6.56 0.83 1.90
N GLU A 157 6.20 -0.13 2.74
CA GLU A 157 7.11 -0.74 3.71
C GLU A 157 8.23 -1.42 2.93
N ALA A 158 9.15 -0.61 2.43
CA ALA A 158 10.46 -1.02 2.04
C ALA A 158 11.22 -1.05 3.36
N THR A 159 11.05 -2.13 4.12
CA THR A 159 12.21 -2.62 4.84
C THR A 159 13.27 -2.78 3.75
N PRO A 160 14.32 -1.94 3.67
CA PRO A 160 15.47 -2.33 2.87
C PRO A 160 15.82 -3.71 3.41
N PRO A 161 16.00 -4.73 2.55
CA PRO A 161 16.29 -6.05 3.03
C PRO A 161 17.56 -5.91 3.86
N THR A 162 17.43 -6.00 5.19
CA THR A 162 18.59 -6.14 6.06
C THR A 162 19.27 -7.42 5.59
N THR A 163 20.59 -7.49 5.71
CA THR A 163 21.34 -8.70 5.33
C THR A 163 20.70 -9.95 5.96
N GLU A 164 20.15 -9.80 7.18
CA GLU A 164 19.36 -10.81 7.89
C GLU A 164 18.06 -11.23 7.18
N ASN A 165 17.26 -10.27 6.67
CA ASN A 165 16.05 -10.58 5.90
C ASN A 165 16.37 -11.33 4.58
N GLN A 166 17.51 -11.04 3.95
CA GLN A 166 17.96 -11.78 2.77
C GLN A 166 18.37 -13.20 3.15
N ILE A 167 19.14 -13.36 4.23
CA ILE A 167 19.55 -14.67 4.75
C ILE A 167 18.32 -15.52 5.06
N MET A 168 17.32 -14.98 5.77
CA MET A 168 16.08 -15.68 6.08
C MET A 168 15.28 -16.04 4.81
N ALA A 169 15.19 -15.14 3.83
CA ALA A 169 14.52 -15.45 2.56
C ALA A 169 15.23 -16.58 1.79
N HIS A 170 16.57 -16.60 1.80
CA HIS A 170 17.35 -17.69 1.20
C HIS A 170 17.09 -19.03 1.91
N ILE A 171 17.12 -19.04 3.25
CA ILE A 171 16.83 -20.26 4.03
C ILE A 171 15.39 -20.74 3.77
N PHE A 172 14.42 -19.82 3.77
CA PHE A 172 13.01 -20.15 3.51
C PHE A 172 12.81 -20.79 2.15
N ASN A 173 13.37 -20.22 1.08
CA ASN A 173 13.24 -20.76 -0.26
C ASN A 173 13.83 -22.17 -0.38
N GLU A 174 14.99 -22.42 0.22
CA GLU A 174 15.60 -23.76 0.23
C GLU A 174 14.77 -24.75 1.05
N CYS A 175 14.26 -24.35 2.22
CA CYS A 175 13.40 -25.21 3.05
C CYS A 175 12.12 -25.63 2.34
N GLN A 176 11.54 -24.77 1.49
CA GLN A 176 10.33 -25.08 0.73
C GLN A 176 10.52 -26.26 -0.23
N ASP A 177 11.72 -26.44 -0.80
CA ASP A 177 12.01 -27.57 -1.70
C ASP A 177 12.00 -28.92 -0.98
N TYR A 178 12.31 -28.92 0.32
CA TYR A 178 12.30 -30.13 1.16
C TYR A 178 10.99 -30.27 1.98
N GLY A 179 10.08 -29.30 1.89
CA GLY A 179 8.88 -29.25 2.72
C GLY A 179 9.20 -29.10 4.21
N PHE A 180 10.21 -28.31 4.54
CA PHE A 180 10.54 -28.01 5.93
C PHE A 180 9.81 -26.76 6.42
N GLU A 181 9.37 -26.81 7.68
CA GLU A 181 8.69 -25.69 8.35
C GLU A 181 9.70 -24.94 9.22
N ILE A 182 9.72 -23.60 9.10
CA ILE A 182 10.59 -22.73 9.91
C ILE A 182 9.74 -22.13 11.02
N LEU A 183 10.14 -22.37 12.27
CA LEU A 183 9.56 -21.77 13.48
C LEU A 183 10.63 -20.93 14.19
N ASP A 184 10.21 -20.13 15.17
CA ASP A 184 11.08 -19.23 15.94
C ASP A 184 12.28 -19.94 16.59
N ASP A 185 12.15 -21.23 16.89
CA ASP A 185 13.17 -22.00 17.59
C ASP A 185 13.96 -22.97 16.68
N GLY A 186 13.60 -23.11 15.39
CA GLY A 186 14.32 -23.96 14.43
C GLY A 186 13.52 -24.41 13.21
N ILE A 187 14.09 -25.37 12.49
CA ILE A 187 13.57 -25.95 11.23
C ILE A 187 13.06 -27.36 11.53
N TYR A 188 11.89 -27.70 11.01
CA TYR A 188 11.14 -28.92 11.28
C TYR A 188 10.82 -29.67 9.99
N ASN A 189 10.72 -31.00 10.05
CA ASN A 189 10.18 -31.79 8.94
C ASN A 189 8.63 -31.80 8.97
N ASN A 190 8.03 -32.33 7.90
CA ASN A 190 6.56 -32.47 7.78
C ASN A 190 5.90 -33.32 8.88
N ASN A 191 6.67 -34.08 9.65
CA ASN A 191 6.17 -34.88 10.77
C ASN A 191 6.24 -34.13 12.11
N GLY A 192 6.66 -32.86 12.12
CA GLY A 192 6.80 -32.03 13.31
C GLY A 192 8.06 -32.33 14.14
N VAL A 193 9.04 -33.04 13.57
CA VAL A 193 10.33 -33.31 14.24
C VAL A 193 11.31 -32.18 13.94
N LYS A 194 11.94 -31.66 14.99
CA LYS A 194 12.96 -30.60 14.88
C LYS A 194 14.23 -31.15 14.26
N LEU A 195 14.58 -30.64 13.08
CA LEU A 195 15.79 -31.03 12.36
C LEU A 195 17.01 -30.24 12.84
N GLY A 196 16.83 -28.96 13.19
CA GLY A 196 17.95 -28.10 13.58
C GLY A 196 17.72 -26.61 13.36
N GLN A 197 18.81 -25.86 13.20
CA GLN A 197 18.84 -24.43 12.88
C GLN A 197 19.86 -24.17 11.78
N VAL A 198 19.53 -23.29 10.84
CA VAL A 198 20.48 -22.81 9.82
C VAL A 198 20.60 -21.30 9.96
N GLY A 199 21.80 -20.78 9.80
CA GLY A 199 22.05 -19.35 9.80
C GLY A 199 23.29 -18.98 8.99
N CYS A 200 23.55 -17.67 8.94
CA CYS A 200 24.74 -17.13 8.29
C CYS A 200 25.33 -16.01 9.15
N THR A 201 26.61 -16.13 9.49
CA THR A 201 27.34 -15.15 10.29
C THR A 201 28.60 -14.75 9.53
N ASP A 202 28.81 -13.44 9.33
CA ASP A 202 29.95 -12.90 8.57
C ASP A 202 30.13 -13.51 7.17
N GLY A 203 29.02 -13.90 6.53
CA GLY A 203 29.01 -14.54 5.21
C GLY A 203 29.29 -16.05 5.22
N ASN A 204 29.50 -16.66 6.40
CA ASN A 204 29.67 -18.10 6.54
C ASN A 204 28.36 -18.76 6.96
N TRP A 205 27.91 -19.72 6.15
CA TRP A 205 26.73 -20.53 6.46
C TRP A 205 27.06 -21.55 7.55
N TRP A 206 26.12 -21.77 8.46
CA TRP A 206 26.25 -22.77 9.50
C TRP A 206 24.93 -23.49 9.72
N VAL A 207 25.03 -24.73 10.21
CA VAL A 207 23.92 -25.58 10.62
C VAL A 207 24.18 -26.10 12.03
N LYS A 208 23.13 -26.16 12.85
CA LYS A 208 23.10 -26.89 14.12
C LYS A 208 22.02 -27.95 13.99
N GLU A 209 22.36 -29.20 14.23
CA GLU A 209 21.37 -30.28 14.21
C GLU A 209 20.52 -30.24 15.48
N GLY A 210 19.27 -30.74 15.43
CA GLY A 210 18.33 -30.68 16.55
C GLY A 210 18.82 -31.38 17.82
N SER A 211 19.76 -32.31 17.69
CA SER A 211 20.40 -33.08 18.77
C SER A 211 21.78 -32.56 19.18
N SER A 212 22.30 -31.49 18.55
CA SER A 212 23.67 -31.01 18.74
C SER A 212 23.75 -29.49 18.89
N ASP A 213 24.44 -29.05 19.93
CA ASP A 213 24.75 -27.62 20.14
C ASP A 213 25.92 -27.14 19.26
N GLN A 214 26.61 -28.06 18.57
CA GLN A 214 27.79 -27.74 17.78
C GLN A 214 27.41 -27.21 16.39
N GLN A 215 27.90 -26.02 16.07
CA GLN A 215 27.77 -25.43 14.73
C GLN A 215 28.70 -26.13 13.75
N GLN A 216 28.14 -26.59 12.63
CA GLN A 216 28.88 -27.11 11.49
C GLN A 216 28.82 -26.06 10.37
N TYR A 217 29.98 -25.65 9.86
CA TYR A 217 30.05 -24.67 8.77
C TYR A 217 29.79 -25.34 7.42
N SER A 218 29.05 -24.63 6.57
CA SER A 218 28.66 -25.05 5.24
C SER A 218 29.13 -24.04 4.19
N ASN A 219 29.35 -24.52 2.97
CA ASN A 219 29.81 -23.67 1.87
C ASN A 219 28.68 -22.86 1.24
N SER A 220 27.42 -23.26 1.47
CA SER A 220 26.22 -22.61 0.92
C SER A 220 24.99 -22.87 1.79
N VAL A 221 23.93 -22.07 1.60
CA VAL A 221 22.61 -22.31 2.21
C VAL A 221 22.01 -23.65 1.78
N PHE A 222 22.21 -24.01 0.50
CA PHE A 222 21.77 -25.29 -0.05
C PHE A 222 22.41 -26.47 0.70
N ASP A 223 23.73 -26.43 0.92
CA ASP A 223 24.42 -27.50 1.65
C ASP A 223 23.99 -27.57 3.11
N ALA A 224 23.77 -26.40 3.75
CA ALA A 224 23.32 -26.32 5.14
C ALA A 224 21.91 -26.92 5.32
N VAL A 225 20.94 -26.52 4.49
CA VAL A 225 19.55 -27.03 4.53
C VAL A 225 19.50 -28.50 4.11
N ARG A 226 20.25 -28.91 3.09
CA ARG A 226 20.32 -30.30 2.66
C ARG A 226 20.88 -31.22 3.76
N SER A 227 21.82 -30.74 4.58
CA SER A 227 22.37 -31.52 5.69
C SER A 227 21.30 -31.87 6.73
N LEU A 228 20.32 -30.97 6.96
CA LEU A 228 19.16 -31.26 7.81
C LEU A 228 18.28 -32.41 7.28
N SER A 229 18.22 -32.59 5.95
CA SER A 229 17.49 -33.71 5.34
C SER A 229 18.15 -35.06 5.57
N MET A 230 19.46 -35.12 5.84
CA MET A 230 20.15 -36.40 6.07
C MET A 230 19.92 -36.93 7.50
N VAL A 231 19.45 -36.09 8.41
CA VAL A 231 19.15 -36.45 9.81
C VAL A 231 18.02 -37.50 9.90
N ASP A 232 17.13 -37.58 8.90
CA ASP A 232 16.04 -38.58 8.84
C ASP A 232 16.50 -39.99 8.41
N THR A 233 17.80 -40.22 8.15
CA THR A 233 18.32 -41.55 7.74
C THR A 233 19.11 -42.30 8.81
N LEU A 234 19.35 -41.68 9.96
CA LEU A 234 19.86 -42.40 11.13
C LEU A 234 18.75 -42.35 12.18
N PRO A 235 18.09 -43.48 12.51
CA PRO A 235 17.31 -43.50 13.74
C PRO A 235 18.23 -42.99 14.83
N HIS A 236 17.74 -42.04 15.63
CA HIS A 236 18.42 -41.59 16.83
C HIS A 236 18.64 -42.82 17.72
N THR A 237 19.75 -43.51 17.50
CA THR A 237 20.39 -44.28 18.53
C THR A 237 20.84 -43.21 19.51
N GLU A 238 20.02 -42.96 20.53
CA GLU A 238 20.58 -42.73 21.87
C GLU A 238 21.80 -43.64 21.94
N ALA A 239 22.99 -43.09 22.21
CA ALA A 239 24.20 -43.90 22.24
C ALA A 239 23.99 -45.02 23.28
N VAL A 240 23.48 -46.17 22.83
CA VAL A 240 23.22 -47.31 23.68
C VAL A 240 24.60 -47.74 24.10
N ASP A 241 24.83 -47.69 25.40
CA ASP A 241 26.11 -48.07 25.97
C ASP A 241 26.40 -49.50 25.51
N CYS A 242 27.60 -49.74 24.97
CA CYS A 242 27.97 -51.06 24.46
C CYS A 242 27.89 -52.11 25.57
N GLU A 243 28.03 -51.70 26.83
CA GLU A 243 27.82 -52.57 28.00
C GLU A 243 26.35 -52.99 28.16
N GLU A 244 25.37 -52.11 27.92
CA GLU A 244 23.95 -52.47 27.96
C GLU A 244 23.54 -53.40 26.81
N LEU A 245 24.19 -53.28 25.65
CA LEU A 245 23.98 -54.18 24.50
C LEU A 245 24.47 -55.61 24.80
N LEU A 246 25.50 -55.79 25.63
CA LEU A 246 26.00 -57.10 26.03
C LEU A 246 25.02 -57.87 26.92
N ASP A 247 24.19 -57.16 27.69
CA ASP A 247 23.17 -57.73 28.57
C ASP A 247 21.83 -58.03 27.85
N CYS A 248 21.69 -57.63 26.57
CA CYS A 248 20.50 -57.88 25.78
C CYS A 248 20.48 -59.28 25.13
N PRO A 249 19.30 -59.93 25.03
CA PRO A 249 19.16 -61.19 24.28
C PRO A 249 19.57 -61.03 22.81
N PHE A 250 20.26 -62.05 22.24
CA PHE A 250 20.73 -62.00 20.85
C PHE A 250 19.64 -61.76 19.80
N GLU A 251 18.42 -62.24 20.06
CA GLU A 251 17.28 -62.14 19.14
C GLU A 251 16.71 -60.71 19.05
N THR A 252 17.05 -59.84 20.01
CA THR A 252 16.59 -58.45 20.07
C THR A 252 17.58 -57.44 19.49
N LEU A 253 18.80 -57.87 19.15
CA LEU A 253 19.84 -57.00 18.60
C LEU A 253 19.66 -56.78 17.10
N THR A 254 19.73 -55.53 16.66
CA THR A 254 19.68 -55.14 15.25
C THR A 254 21.05 -55.29 14.58
N ALA A 255 21.09 -55.23 13.25
CA ALA A 255 22.35 -55.32 12.50
C ALA A 255 23.36 -54.21 12.86
N LEU A 256 22.86 -53.03 13.25
CA LEU A 256 23.67 -51.88 13.67
C LEU A 256 24.30 -52.14 15.06
N ASP A 257 23.53 -52.71 16.00
CA ASP A 257 24.02 -53.06 17.34
C ASP A 257 25.15 -54.09 17.28
N TRP A 258 25.05 -55.05 16.35
CA TRP A 258 26.10 -56.03 16.10
C TRP A 258 27.38 -55.44 15.49
N GLU A 259 27.26 -54.39 14.70
CA GLU A 259 28.41 -53.68 14.14
C GLU A 259 29.11 -52.85 15.21
N MET A 260 28.34 -52.19 16.09
CA MET A 260 28.86 -51.50 17.27
C MET A 260 29.58 -52.46 18.24
N LEU A 261 29.00 -53.60 18.57
CA LEU A 261 29.64 -54.62 19.41
C LEU A 261 30.91 -55.22 18.79
N ARG A 262 31.04 -55.20 17.45
CA ARG A 262 32.24 -55.68 16.76
C ARG A 262 33.41 -54.70 16.89
N GLU A 263 33.13 -53.40 16.88
CA GLU A 263 34.13 -52.35 17.04
C GLU A 263 34.45 -52.03 18.51
N TYR A 264 33.60 -52.50 19.45
CA TYR A 264 33.79 -52.31 20.87
C TYR A 264 35.04 -53.04 21.41
N ALA A 265 35.94 -52.29 22.04
CA ALA A 265 37.09 -52.80 22.78
C ALA A 265 36.88 -52.53 24.28
N PRO A 266 36.70 -53.54 25.14
CA PRO A 266 36.45 -53.32 26.55
C PRO A 266 37.66 -52.66 27.22
N VAL A 267 37.39 -51.67 28.06
CA VAL A 267 38.42 -51.04 28.90
C VAL A 267 38.92 -52.10 29.88
N ALA A 268 40.23 -52.35 29.89
CA ALA A 268 40.84 -53.31 30.81
C ALA A 268 40.62 -52.85 32.25
N GLU A 269 39.78 -53.56 33.02
CA GLU A 269 39.65 -53.35 34.45
C GLU A 269 41.01 -53.59 35.13
N SER A 270 41.62 -52.51 35.61
CA SER A 270 42.74 -52.54 36.56
C SER A 270 42.30 -53.29 37.81
N ARG A 271 42.69 -54.56 37.87
CA ARG A 271 42.54 -55.46 39.00
C ARG A 271 43.42 -54.94 40.14
N GLU A 272 42.90 -54.03 40.97
CA GLU A 272 43.52 -53.70 42.25
C GLU A 272 43.42 -54.92 43.18
N LEU A 273 44.53 -55.67 43.24
CA LEU A 273 44.74 -56.72 44.22
C LEU A 273 44.85 -56.07 45.62
N VAL A 274 43.76 -56.10 46.38
CA VAL A 274 43.80 -55.82 47.82
C VAL A 274 44.49 -57.00 48.51
N THR A 275 45.74 -56.83 48.90
CA THR A 275 46.44 -57.76 49.80
C THR A 275 45.94 -57.57 51.23
N ALA A 276 45.46 -58.67 51.82
CA ALA A 276 45.04 -58.80 53.21
C ALA A 276 46.22 -58.81 54.20
#